data_AF-A0A916XR54-F1
#
_entry.id   AF-A0A916XR54-F1
#
_cell.length_a   1.000
_cell.length_b   1.000
_cell.length_c   1.000
_cell.angle_alpha   90.00
_cell.angle_beta   90.00
_cell.angle_gamma   90.00
#
_symmetry.space_group_name_H-M   'P 1'
#
loop_
_entity.id
_entity.type
_entity.pdbx_description
1 polymer ?
#
loop_
_entity_poly.entity_id
_entity_poly.type
_entity_poly.pdbx_seq_one_letter_code
_entity_poly.pdbx_strand_id
1 'polypeptide(L)'
;MTEEDAIVSVIKDIRDEAFELKCKAENMQMKHQFFTVLTILLGVAAPAFVTYNPSGNYYEMWWRLMAIVVTALASASATIRTVLRYGDRYANASLTSMALEELSAELDSKRSEVQRQVKPEFIEVKFAEYISWARKEMYGIKKLYVDKEVAATAKDKIELASAPVIDSNQKIDHTKKVLS
;
A
#
# COMPACT_ATOMS: atom_id res chain seq x y z
N MET A 1 28.39 14.98 -25.65
CA MET A 1 27.81 14.90 -24.30
C MET A 1 28.97 14.58 -23.39
N THR A 2 29.28 15.45 -22.44
CA THR A 2 30.42 15.23 -21.53
C THR A 2 30.03 14.20 -20.46
N GLU A 3 31.00 13.51 -19.86
CA GLU A 3 30.73 12.61 -18.73
C GLU A 3 30.12 13.36 -17.52
N GLU A 4 30.38 14.67 -17.43
CA GLU A 4 29.72 15.53 -16.46
C GLU A 4 28.22 15.70 -16.73
N ASP A 5 27.83 15.85 -18.00
CA ASP A 5 26.40 15.88 -18.37
C ASP A 5 25.74 14.53 -18.08
N ALA A 6 26.47 13.43 -18.28
CA ALA A 6 25.98 12.08 -18.06
C ALA A 6 25.75 11.76 -16.57
N ILE A 7 26.63 12.22 -15.67
CA ILE A 7 26.41 12.02 -14.23
C ILE A 7 25.21 12.85 -13.74
N VAL A 8 25.04 14.07 -14.25
CA VAL A 8 23.88 14.92 -13.93
C VAL A 8 22.58 14.30 -14.44
N SER A 9 22.58 13.71 -15.64
CA SER A 9 21.39 13.02 -16.16
C SER A 9 21.03 11.83 -15.28
N VAL A 10 22.01 11.03 -14.84
CA VAL A 10 21.77 9.89 -13.93
C VAL A 10 21.21 10.34 -12.58
N ILE A 11 21.74 11.42 -11.99
CA ILE A 11 21.21 11.99 -10.75
C ILE A 11 19.75 12.41 -10.93
N LYS A 12 19.44 13.05 -12.06
CA LYS A 12 18.08 13.48 -12.39
C LYS A 12 17.15 12.28 -12.56
N ASP A 13 17.56 11.26 -13.30
CA ASP A 13 16.77 10.04 -13.52
C ASP A 13 16.44 9.35 -12.18
N ILE A 14 17.42 9.25 -11.27
CA ILE A 14 17.22 8.68 -9.92
C ILE A 14 16.21 9.51 -9.12
N ARG A 15 16.30 10.85 -9.17
CA ARG A 15 15.36 11.75 -8.47
C ARG A 15 13.95 11.69 -9.03
N ASP A 16 13.81 11.70 -10.35
CA ASP A 16 12.51 11.64 -11.02
C ASP A 16 11.80 10.33 -10.64
N GLU A 17 12.53 9.22 -10.56
CA GLU A 17 11.98 7.94 -10.13
C GLU A 17 11.67 7.88 -8.63
N ALA A 18 12.52 8.48 -7.78
CA ALA A 18 12.23 8.64 -6.37
C ALA A 18 10.94 9.45 -6.15
N PHE A 19 10.76 10.53 -6.91
CA PHE A 19 9.57 11.38 -6.87
C PHE A 19 8.32 10.62 -7.33
N GLU A 20 8.41 9.85 -8.42
CA GLU A 20 7.31 9.02 -8.90
C GLU A 20 6.85 8.01 -7.83
N LEU A 21 7.80 7.34 -7.17
CA LEU A 21 7.51 6.40 -6.08
C LEU A 21 6.90 7.10 -4.85
N LYS A 22 7.37 8.30 -4.53
CA LYS A 22 6.82 9.12 -3.45
C LYS A 22 5.37 9.53 -3.73
N CYS A 23 5.07 10.03 -4.94
CA CYS A 23 3.70 10.35 -5.34
C CYS A 23 2.80 9.11 -5.32
N LYS A 24 3.31 7.95 -5.75
CA LYS A 24 2.59 6.67 -5.65
C LYS A 24 2.30 6.33 -4.19
N ALA A 25 3.27 6.47 -3.30
CA ALA A 25 3.11 6.23 -1.87
C ALA A 25 2.04 7.15 -1.26
N GLU A 26 2.12 8.47 -1.50
CA GLU A 26 1.13 9.44 -0.99
C GLU A 26 -0.30 9.13 -1.46
N ASN A 27 -0.47 8.78 -2.75
CA ASN A 27 -1.78 8.40 -3.27
C ASN A 27 -2.32 7.11 -2.61
N MET A 28 -1.45 6.12 -2.35
CA MET A 28 -1.84 4.90 -1.62
C MET A 28 -2.20 5.22 -0.17
N GLN A 29 -1.46 6.12 0.49
CA GLN A 29 -1.73 6.57 1.85
C GLN A 29 -3.10 7.26 1.96
N MET A 30 -3.40 8.19 1.05
CA MET A 30 -4.71 8.86 1.05
C MET A 30 -5.85 7.86 0.87
N LYS A 31 -5.71 6.91 -0.06
CA LYS A 31 -6.73 5.87 -0.27
C LYS A 31 -6.91 5.02 0.99
N HIS A 32 -5.82 4.61 1.63
CA HIS A 32 -5.89 3.85 2.87
C HIS A 32 -6.59 4.60 4.00
N GLN A 33 -6.26 5.89 4.18
CA GLN A 33 -6.90 6.75 5.18
C GLN A 33 -8.38 6.93 4.88
N PHE A 34 -8.74 7.21 3.63
CA PHE A 34 -10.13 7.35 3.20
C PHE A 34 -10.95 6.10 3.52
N PHE A 35 -10.49 4.91 3.14
CA PHE A 35 -11.18 3.66 3.44
C PHE A 35 -11.27 3.37 4.93
N THR A 36 -10.23 3.71 5.69
CA THR A 36 -10.23 3.52 7.15
C THR A 36 -11.27 4.41 7.81
N VAL A 37 -11.33 5.69 7.44
CA VAL A 37 -12.33 6.64 7.95
C VAL A 37 -13.74 6.19 7.57
N LEU A 38 -13.97 5.78 6.32
CA LEU A 38 -15.25 5.26 5.87
C LEU A 38 -15.70 4.04 6.69
N THR A 39 -14.78 3.12 6.97
CA THR A 39 -15.06 1.91 7.76
C THR A 39 -15.45 2.27 9.20
N ILE A 40 -14.74 3.23 9.82
CA ILE A 40 -15.06 3.70 11.17
C ILE A 40 -16.44 4.36 11.19
N LEU A 41 -16.73 5.24 10.23
CA LEU A 41 -18.02 5.91 10.13
C LEU A 41 -19.16 4.90 9.94
N LEU A 42 -19.00 3.91 9.07
CA LEU A 42 -19.98 2.83 8.89
C LEU A 42 -20.16 2.00 10.17
N GLY A 43 -19.06 1.68 10.87
CA GLY A 43 -19.09 0.92 12.11
C GLY A 43 -19.81 1.64 13.26
N VAL A 44 -19.70 2.97 13.34
CA VAL A 44 -20.39 3.77 14.36
C VAL A 44 -21.83 4.11 13.95
N ALA A 45 -22.07 4.35 12.65
CA ALA A 45 -23.39 4.68 12.13
C ALA A 45 -24.36 3.50 12.18
N ALA A 46 -23.89 2.26 11.96
CA ALA A 46 -24.76 1.09 11.91
C ALA A 46 -25.53 0.83 13.23
N PRO A 47 -24.90 0.80 14.42
CA PRO A 47 -25.63 0.67 15.69
C PRO A 47 -26.61 1.81 15.95
N ALA A 48 -26.24 3.05 15.60
CA ALA A 48 -27.12 4.20 15.74
C ALA A 48 -28.37 4.09 14.84
N PHE A 49 -28.19 3.64 13.59
CA PHE A 49 -29.28 3.39 12.64
C PHE A 49 -30.25 2.33 13.14
N VAL A 50 -29.75 1.25 13.76
CA VAL A 50 -30.59 0.17 14.33
C VAL A 50 -31.36 0.64 15.56
N THR A 51 -30.78 1.52 16.37
CA THR A 51 -31.37 1.95 17.66
C THR A 51 -32.52 2.94 17.48
N TYR A 52 -32.49 3.79 16.44
CA TYR A 52 -33.51 4.82 16.20
C TYR A 52 -34.67 4.37 15.28
N ASN A 53 -34.93 3.06 15.16
CA ASN A 53 -35.94 2.52 14.26
C ASN A 53 -37.37 2.98 14.67
N PRO A 54 -38.05 3.84 13.89
CA PRO A 54 -39.39 4.30 14.23
C PRO A 54 -40.40 3.17 14.02
N SER A 55 -41.21 2.88 15.03
CA SER A 55 -42.21 1.82 15.05
C SER A 55 -43.40 2.12 14.12
N GLY A 56 -43.19 2.06 12.81
CA GLY A 56 -44.21 2.20 11.78
C GLY A 56 -44.06 1.13 10.70
N ASN A 57 -45.08 0.28 10.54
CA ASN A 57 -45.12 -0.94 9.69
C ASN A 57 -44.65 -0.76 8.23
N TYR A 58 -44.68 0.46 7.68
CA TYR A 58 -44.30 0.69 6.27
C TYR A 58 -42.80 0.94 6.05
N TYR A 59 -42.08 1.45 7.06
CA TYR A 59 -40.66 1.81 6.94
C TYR A 59 -39.73 0.67 7.35
N GLU A 60 -40.21 -0.33 8.09
CA GLU A 60 -39.39 -1.39 8.66
C GLU A 60 -38.64 -2.22 7.61
N MET A 61 -39.26 -2.47 6.45
CA MET A 61 -38.64 -3.20 5.33
C MET A 61 -37.48 -2.42 4.72
N TRP A 62 -37.64 -1.11 4.57
CA TRP A 62 -36.62 -0.22 3.99
C TRP A 62 -35.40 -0.09 4.91
N TRP A 63 -35.64 0.00 6.22
CA TRP A 63 -34.57 0.04 7.23
C TRP A 63 -33.76 -1.26 7.28
N ARG A 64 -34.42 -2.43 7.19
CA ARG A 64 -33.72 -3.72 7.12
C ARG A 64 -32.85 -3.84 5.87
N LEU A 65 -33.34 -3.37 4.72
CA LEU A 65 -32.57 -3.32 3.48
C LEU A 65 -31.32 -2.45 3.61
N MET A 66 -31.46 -1.25 4.20
CA MET A 66 -30.32 -0.36 4.45
C MET A 66 -29.30 -0.97 5.41
N ALA A 67 -29.75 -1.64 6.48
CA ALA A 67 -28.86 -2.34 7.39
C ALA A 67 -28.04 -3.43 6.68
N ILE A 68 -28.68 -4.26 5.85
CA ILE A 68 -27.99 -5.30 5.06
C ILE A 68 -26.95 -4.68 4.11
N VAL A 69 -27.32 -3.60 3.41
CA VAL A 69 -26.41 -2.89 2.50
C VAL A 69 -25.22 -2.31 3.25
N VAL A 70 -25.44 -1.68 4.40
CA VAL A 70 -24.39 -1.11 5.24
C VAL A 70 -23.46 -2.19 5.80
N THR A 71 -24.00 -3.29 6.31
CA THR A 71 -23.20 -4.42 6.83
C THR A 71 -22.39 -5.10 5.72
N ALA A 72 -22.98 -5.26 4.53
CA ALA A 72 -22.27 -5.81 3.37
C ALA A 72 -21.14 -4.89 2.91
N LEU A 73 -21.38 -3.57 2.84
CA LEU A 73 -20.35 -2.57 2.52
C LEU A 73 -19.22 -2.53 3.56
N ALA A 74 -19.55 -2.61 4.85
CA ALA A 74 -18.58 -2.65 5.93
C ALA A 74 -17.70 -3.92 5.82
N SER A 75 -18.32 -5.08 5.58
CA SER A 75 -17.60 -6.35 5.39
C SER A 75 -16.72 -6.32 4.15
N ALA A 76 -17.23 -5.83 3.01
CA ALA A 76 -16.46 -5.66 1.78
C ALA A 76 -15.29 -4.70 1.97
N SER A 77 -15.48 -3.58 2.70
CA SER A 77 -14.42 -2.62 2.99
C SER A 77 -13.32 -3.21 3.86
N ALA A 78 -13.69 -4.01 4.87
CA ALA A 78 -12.73 -4.73 5.71
C ALA A 78 -11.90 -5.73 4.89
N THR A 79 -12.56 -6.50 4.00
CA THR A 79 -11.89 -7.44 3.09
C THR A 79 -10.98 -6.70 2.09
N ILE A 80 -11.43 -5.59 1.50
CA ILE A 80 -10.61 -4.75 0.60
C ILE A 80 -9.39 -4.23 1.34
N ARG A 81 -9.54 -3.78 2.59
CA ARG A 81 -8.41 -3.31 3.43
C ARG A 81 -7.41 -4.42 3.73
N THR A 82 -7.87 -5.65 3.97
CA THR A 82 -7.00 -6.81 4.26
C THR A 82 -6.34 -7.37 3.01
N VAL A 83 -7.07 -7.45 1.90
CA VAL A 83 -6.59 -7.99 0.63
C VAL A 83 -5.63 -7.03 -0.06
N LEU A 84 -5.88 -5.71 -0.02
CA LEU A 84 -5.04 -4.77 -0.76
C LEU A 84 -3.81 -4.31 0.01
N ARG A 85 -3.66 -4.69 1.29
CA ARG A 85 -2.53 -4.40 2.19
C ARG A 85 -1.81 -3.08 1.88
N TYR A 86 -2.60 -2.02 1.74
CA TYR A 86 -2.09 -0.74 1.27
C TYR A 86 -0.97 -0.19 2.16
N GLY A 87 -0.94 -0.55 3.44
CA GLY A 87 0.13 -0.17 4.37
C GLY A 87 1.50 -0.72 3.98
N ASP A 88 1.59 -2.01 3.59
CA ASP A 88 2.87 -2.64 3.24
C ASP A 88 3.40 -2.08 1.91
N ARG A 89 2.53 -1.90 0.91
CA ARG A 89 2.90 -1.36 -0.41
C ARG A 89 3.31 0.11 -0.32
N TYR A 90 2.59 0.90 0.49
CA TYR A 90 2.97 2.28 0.81
C TYR A 90 4.34 2.33 1.48
N ALA A 91 4.55 1.56 2.53
CA ALA A 91 5.81 1.56 3.28
C ALA A 91 6.99 1.15 2.38
N ASN A 92 6.79 0.14 1.53
CA ASN A 92 7.81 -0.29 0.57
C ASN A 92 8.13 0.79 -0.47
N ALA A 93 7.12 1.44 -1.05
CA ALA A 93 7.32 2.53 -2.00
C ALA A 93 8.05 3.73 -1.35
N SER A 94 7.65 4.12 -0.14
CA SER A 94 8.27 5.22 0.61
C SER A 94 9.73 4.93 1.00
N LEU A 95 10.04 3.71 1.46
CA LEU A 95 11.42 3.33 1.79
C LEU A 95 12.30 3.28 0.54
N THR A 96 11.73 2.86 -0.59
CA THR A 96 12.45 2.81 -1.87
C THR A 96 12.72 4.22 -2.40
N SER A 97 11.77 5.14 -2.29
CA SER A 97 12.01 6.54 -2.67
C SER A 97 13.07 7.19 -1.78
N MET A 98 13.07 6.93 -0.47
CA MET A 98 14.11 7.41 0.44
C MET A 98 15.49 6.87 0.05
N ALA A 99 15.61 5.57 -0.26
CA ALA A 99 16.87 4.96 -0.68
C ALA A 99 17.39 5.55 -2.02
N LEU A 100 16.50 5.86 -2.97
CA LEU A 100 16.87 6.53 -4.21
C LEU A 100 17.28 8.00 -3.98
N GLU A 101 16.59 8.72 -3.09
CA GLU A 101 16.99 10.09 -2.70
C GLU A 101 18.38 10.08 -2.05
N GLU A 102 18.66 9.16 -1.14
CA GLU A 102 19.98 8.96 -0.51
C GLU A 102 21.06 8.67 -1.57
N LEU A 103 20.79 7.77 -2.52
CA LEU A 103 21.72 7.47 -3.62
C LEU A 103 22.00 8.72 -4.48
N SER A 104 20.97 9.53 -4.78
CA SER A 104 21.14 10.76 -5.54
C SER A 104 22.00 11.79 -4.80
N ALA A 105 21.81 11.92 -3.48
CA ALA A 105 22.60 12.81 -2.64
C ALA A 105 24.05 12.33 -2.51
N GLU A 106 24.27 11.01 -2.42
CA GLU A 106 25.62 10.43 -2.41
C GLU A 106 26.34 10.69 -3.74
N LEU A 107 25.65 10.58 -4.89
CA LEU A 107 26.22 10.92 -6.19
C LEU A 107 26.57 12.40 -6.29
N ASP A 108 25.71 13.30 -5.84
CA ASP A 108 25.98 14.74 -5.83
C ASP A 108 27.20 15.08 -4.96
N SER A 109 27.34 14.41 -3.83
CA SER A 109 28.51 14.52 -2.95
C SER A 109 29.78 14.04 -3.66
N LYS A 110 29.75 12.84 -4.25
CA LYS A 110 30.87 12.26 -5.01
C LYS A 110 31.25 13.10 -6.23
N ARG A 111 30.28 13.67 -6.93
CA ARG A 111 30.51 14.62 -8.03
C ARG A 111 31.28 15.83 -7.55
N SER A 112 30.82 16.44 -6.46
CA SER A 112 31.46 17.62 -5.85
C SER A 112 32.88 17.31 -5.36
N GLU A 113 33.10 16.09 -4.86
CA GLU A 113 34.41 15.62 -4.43
C GLU A 113 35.39 15.49 -5.60
N VAL A 114 34.96 14.86 -6.71
CA VAL A 114 35.80 14.69 -7.91
C VAL A 114 36.22 16.03 -8.48
N GLN A 115 35.29 16.98 -8.58
CA GLN A 115 35.59 18.33 -9.08
C GLN A 115 36.63 19.08 -8.22
N ARG A 116 36.72 18.77 -6.92
CA ARG A 116 37.64 19.46 -5.99
C ARG A 116 39.00 18.78 -5.86
N GLN A 117 39.03 17.45 -5.87
CA GLN A 117 40.21 16.69 -5.46
C GLN A 117 40.93 16.00 -6.62
N VAL A 118 40.25 15.75 -7.75
CA VAL A 118 40.79 14.97 -8.85
C VAL A 118 41.42 15.90 -9.90
N LYS A 119 42.59 15.52 -10.40
CA LYS A 119 43.24 16.24 -11.50
C LYS A 119 42.35 16.20 -12.74
N PRO A 120 42.30 17.26 -13.56
CA PRO A 120 41.38 17.38 -14.70
C PRO A 120 41.45 16.20 -15.68
N GLU A 121 42.65 15.62 -15.86
CA GLU A 121 42.90 14.48 -16.74
C GLU A 121 42.18 13.19 -16.33
N PHE A 122 41.81 13.03 -15.05
CA PHE A 122 41.18 11.82 -14.52
C PHE A 122 39.70 12.01 -14.15
N ILE A 123 39.14 13.20 -14.34
CA ILE A 123 37.75 13.51 -13.97
C ILE A 123 36.77 12.62 -14.73
N GLU A 124 36.94 12.49 -16.04
CA GLU A 124 36.03 11.70 -16.89
C GLU A 124 36.03 10.21 -16.50
N VAL A 125 37.21 9.65 -16.25
CA VAL A 125 37.35 8.25 -15.81
C VAL A 125 36.64 8.02 -14.48
N LYS A 126 36.76 8.96 -13.54
CA LYS A 126 36.10 8.87 -12.23
C LYS A 126 34.58 9.04 -12.32
N PHE A 127 34.09 9.92 -13.20
CA PHE A 127 32.66 10.02 -13.44
C PHE A 127 32.09 8.75 -14.07
N ALA A 128 32.76 8.15 -15.06
CA ALA A 128 32.31 6.89 -15.65
C ALA A 128 32.25 5.76 -14.59
N GLU A 129 33.23 5.67 -13.70
CA GLU A 129 33.24 4.73 -12.57
C GLU A 129 32.00 4.93 -11.67
N TYR A 130 31.73 6.17 -11.25
CA TYR A 130 30.58 6.49 -10.41
C TYR A 130 29.25 6.31 -11.10
N ILE A 131 29.14 6.59 -12.40
CA ILE A 131 27.92 6.31 -13.18
C ILE A 131 27.63 4.80 -13.20
N SER A 132 28.65 3.97 -13.43
CA SER A 132 28.48 2.51 -13.45
C SER A 132 28.06 1.96 -12.09
N TRP A 133 28.67 2.47 -11.02
CA TRP A 133 28.32 2.14 -9.64
C TRP A 133 26.89 2.60 -9.30
N ALA A 134 26.53 3.83 -9.65
CA ALA A 134 25.20 4.41 -9.43
C ALA A 134 24.10 3.55 -10.05
N ARG A 135 24.28 3.16 -11.33
CA ARG A 135 23.33 2.31 -12.04
C ARG A 135 23.20 0.95 -11.36
N LYS A 136 24.31 0.34 -10.94
CA LYS A 136 24.29 -0.94 -10.23
C LYS A 136 23.49 -0.86 -8.93
N GLU A 137 23.73 0.17 -8.11
CA GLU A 137 22.98 0.37 -6.86
C GLU A 137 21.50 0.66 -7.11
N MET A 138 21.20 1.53 -8.07
CA MET A 138 19.84 1.82 -8.50
C MET A 138 19.10 0.54 -8.93
N TYR A 139 19.72 -0.34 -9.73
CA TYR A 139 19.14 -1.64 -10.07
C TYR A 139 18.95 -2.54 -8.85
N GLY A 140 19.87 -2.52 -7.90
CA GLY A 140 19.75 -3.23 -6.63
C GLY A 140 18.53 -2.79 -5.83
N ILE A 141 18.34 -1.48 -5.67
CA ILE A 141 17.20 -0.87 -5.00
C ILE A 141 15.89 -1.24 -5.71
N LYS A 142 15.83 -1.11 -7.03
CA LYS A 142 14.63 -1.48 -7.81
C LYS A 142 14.30 -2.96 -7.70
N LYS A 143 15.32 -3.83 -7.77
CA LYS A 143 15.13 -5.27 -7.62
C LYS A 143 14.52 -5.58 -6.26
N LEU A 144 15.07 -5.02 -5.18
CA LEU A 144 14.54 -5.17 -3.83
C LEU A 144 13.08 -4.68 -3.72
N TYR A 145 12.74 -3.58 -4.37
CA TYR A 145 11.36 -3.09 -4.43
C TYR A 145 10.43 -4.08 -5.14
N VAL A 146 10.82 -4.59 -6.31
CA VAL A 146 10.05 -5.58 -7.07
C VAL A 146 9.90 -6.88 -6.28
N ASP A 147 10.97 -7.38 -5.68
CA ASP A 147 10.94 -8.61 -4.86
C ASP A 147 9.97 -8.45 -3.67
N LYS A 148 9.93 -7.27 -3.04
CA LYS A 148 8.97 -6.95 -1.97
C LYS A 148 7.54 -6.86 -2.48
N GLU A 149 7.30 -6.26 -3.64
CA GLU A 149 5.97 -6.19 -4.27
C GLU A 149 5.47 -7.58 -4.69
N VAL A 150 6.34 -8.42 -5.24
CA VAL A 150 6.02 -9.81 -5.59
C VAL A 150 5.74 -10.62 -4.34
N ALA A 151 6.54 -10.47 -3.28
CA ALA A 151 6.29 -11.13 -2.00
C ALA A 151 4.99 -10.67 -1.33
N ALA A 152 4.65 -9.39 -1.42
CA ALA A 152 3.37 -8.87 -0.96
C ALA A 152 2.21 -9.51 -1.74
N THR A 153 2.31 -9.55 -3.07
CA THR A 153 1.29 -10.14 -3.96
C THR A 153 1.18 -11.66 -3.80
N ALA A 154 2.29 -12.38 -3.55
CA ALA A 154 2.29 -13.82 -3.32
C ALA A 154 1.64 -14.19 -1.98
N LYS A 155 1.75 -13.32 -0.97
CA LYS A 155 1.01 -13.45 0.29
C LYS A 155 -0.50 -13.18 0.13
N ASP A 156 -0.94 -12.54 -0.94
CA ASP A 156 -2.38 -12.38 -1.21
C ASP A 156 -3.03 -13.69 -1.68
N LYS A 157 -2.25 -14.72 -2.03
CA LYS A 157 -2.74 -16.08 -2.30
C LYS A 157 -3.10 -16.87 -1.03
N ILE A 158 -3.11 -16.26 0.16
CA ILE A 158 -3.52 -16.95 1.39
C ILE A 158 -5.01 -17.29 1.33
N GLU A 159 -5.25 -18.56 1.03
CA GLU A 159 -6.30 -19.45 1.53
C GLU A 159 -7.57 -18.72 2.01
N LEU A 160 -8.53 -18.55 1.10
CA LEU A 160 -9.94 -18.47 1.47
C LEU A 160 -10.22 -19.67 2.37
N ALA A 161 -10.23 -19.45 3.69
CA ALA A 161 -10.66 -20.46 4.63
C ALA A 161 -12.01 -20.98 4.12
N SER A 162 -12.05 -22.27 3.76
CA SER A 162 -13.26 -22.95 3.32
C SER A 162 -14.37 -22.60 4.31
N ALA A 163 -15.48 -22.07 3.79
CA ALA A 163 -16.60 -21.62 4.59
C ALA A 163 -16.89 -22.64 5.70
N PRO A 164 -17.15 -22.20 6.94
CA PRO A 164 -17.46 -23.13 8.02
C PRO A 164 -18.59 -24.03 7.56
N VAL A 165 -18.32 -25.33 7.49
CA VAL A 165 -19.33 -26.34 7.16
C VAL A 165 -20.37 -26.24 8.26
N ILE A 166 -21.52 -25.65 7.95
CA ILE A 166 -22.66 -25.61 8.86
C ILE A 166 -23.11 -27.06 9.00
N ASP A 167 -22.79 -27.67 10.14
CA ASP A 167 -23.20 -29.02 10.47
C ASP A 167 -24.73 -29.09 10.43
N SER A 168 -25.24 -29.92 9.52
CA SER A 168 -26.68 -30.08 9.26
C SER A 168 -27.44 -30.69 10.45
N ASN A 169 -26.72 -31.07 11.51
CA ASN A 169 -27.27 -31.65 12.73
C ASN A 169 -27.80 -30.63 13.75
N GLN A 170 -27.62 -29.31 13.55
CA GLN A 170 -28.36 -28.30 14.33
C GLN A 170 -29.77 -28.06 13.76
N LYS A 171 -30.57 -29.13 13.65
CA LYS A 171 -32.03 -28.97 13.66
C LYS A 171 -32.43 -28.68 15.10
N ILE A 172 -32.73 -27.42 15.37
CA ILE A 172 -33.39 -27.00 16.61
C ILE A 172 -34.76 -27.69 16.64
N ASP A 173 -34.87 -28.75 17.44
CA ASP A 173 -36.13 -29.44 17.68
C ASP A 173 -37.01 -28.57 18.59
N HIS A 174 -37.96 -27.86 17.99
CA HIS A 174 -38.89 -26.98 18.68
C HIS A 174 -40.01 -27.72 19.45
N THR A 175 -39.94 -29.05 19.63
CA THR A 175 -41.03 -29.83 20.25
C THR A 175 -40.80 -30.32 21.68
N LYS A 176 -39.79 -29.84 22.41
CA LYS A 176 -39.72 -30.06 23.88
C LYS A 176 -40.75 -29.20 24.62
N LYS A 177 -41.98 -29.71 24.69
CA LYS A 177 -42.99 -29.33 25.69
C LYS A 177 -42.40 -29.55 27.09
N VAL A 178 -42.15 -28.47 27.82
CA VAL A 178 -41.87 -28.52 29.26
C VAL A 178 -43.20 -28.83 29.94
N LEU A 179 -43.34 -30.08 30.41
CA LEU A 179 -44.38 -30.46 31.37
C LEU A 179 -43.92 -29.96 32.75
N SER A 180 -44.60 -28.94 33.26
CA SER A 180 -44.69 -28.63 34.69
C SER A 180 -46.09 -28.08 34.97
#